data_AF-A0A8D8F1K2-F1
#
_entry.id   AF-A0A8D8F1K2-F1
#
_cell.length_a   1.000
_cell.length_b   1.000
_cell.length_c   1.000
_cell.angle_alpha   90.00
_cell.angle_beta   90.00
_cell.angle_gamma   90.00
#
_symmetry.space_group_name_H-M   'P 1'
#
loop_
_entity.id
_entity.type
_entity.pdbx_description
1 polymer ?
#
loop_
_entity_poly.entity_id
_entity_poly.type
_entity_poly.pdbx_seq_one_letter_code
_entity_poly.pdbx_strand_id
1 'polypeptide(L)'
;MFTTPLTLLLLLAVGICHGTESIELERKLTARLNPHCPEDVCTPNGTDVTVIHIRADSAKDTIHYVWDFTGKPTILVALTDKSATLDIQWDDFLGGKPESVRFSKQPVYTFMTVINRVR
;
A
#
# COMPACT_ATOMS: atom_id res chain seq x y z
N MET A 1 30.98 -53.65 -3.56
CA MET A 1 30.94 -53.31 -5.00
C MET A 1 29.60 -52.66 -5.30
N PHE A 2 29.66 -51.36 -5.63
CA PHE A 2 28.69 -50.55 -6.36
C PHE A 2 27.26 -50.42 -5.80
N THR A 3 27.10 -49.47 -4.89
CA THR A 3 25.88 -48.64 -4.87
C THR A 3 25.75 -48.01 -6.26
N THR A 4 24.71 -48.39 -6.99
CA THR A 4 24.44 -47.91 -8.35
C THR A 4 24.27 -46.38 -8.36
N PRO A 5 24.81 -45.64 -9.33
CA PRO A 5 24.68 -44.17 -9.40
C PRO A 5 23.23 -43.68 -9.56
N LEU A 6 22.30 -44.57 -9.88
CA LEU A 6 20.88 -44.27 -10.11
C LEU A 6 20.12 -43.96 -8.81
N THR A 7 20.49 -44.56 -7.69
CA THR A 7 19.82 -44.33 -6.39
C THR A 7 20.23 -43.00 -5.75
N LEU A 8 21.43 -42.48 -6.04
CA LEU A 8 21.86 -41.16 -5.60
C LEU A 8 21.16 -40.03 -6.39
N LEU A 9 20.86 -40.27 -7.67
CA LEU A 9 20.18 -39.31 -8.55
C LEU A 9 18.72 -39.09 -8.16
N LEU A 10 18.03 -40.13 -7.70
CA LEU A 10 16.63 -40.06 -7.23
C LEU A 10 16.49 -39.24 -5.94
N LEU A 11 17.48 -39.25 -5.05
CA LEU A 11 17.46 -38.44 -3.83
C LEU A 11 17.76 -36.96 -4.10
N LEU A 12 18.54 -36.65 -5.14
CA LEU A 12 18.76 -35.26 -5.61
C LEU A 12 17.53 -34.67 -6.33
N ALA A 13 16.67 -35.51 -6.92
CA ALA A 13 15.44 -35.05 -7.56
C ALA A 13 14.29 -34.76 -6.58
N VAL A 14 14.29 -35.39 -5.39
CA VAL A 14 13.25 -35.19 -4.36
C VAL A 14 13.64 -34.07 -3.37
N GLY A 15 14.92 -33.71 -3.30
CA GLY A 15 15.44 -32.63 -2.43
C GLY A 15 15.18 -31.20 -2.92
N ILE A 16 14.53 -31.02 -4.07
CA ILE A 16 13.94 -29.72 -4.43
C ILE A 16 12.53 -29.74 -3.85
N CYS A 17 12.44 -29.55 -2.54
CA CYS A 17 11.21 -29.07 -1.92
C CYS A 17 10.75 -27.87 -2.74
N HIS A 18 9.67 -28.06 -3.51
CA HIS A 18 8.93 -26.98 -4.15
C HIS A 18 8.34 -26.11 -3.02
N GLY A 19 9.16 -25.23 -2.46
CA GLY A 19 8.71 -24.07 -1.72
C GLY A 19 8.24 -23.01 -2.72
N THR A 20 7.23 -23.33 -3.53
CA THR A 20 6.72 -22.45 -4.59
C THR A 20 5.33 -21.94 -4.22
N GLU A 21 5.15 -21.44 -3.00
CA GLU A 21 3.88 -20.78 -2.58
C GLU A 21 4.08 -19.50 -1.75
N SER A 22 5.26 -18.86 -1.78
CA SER A 22 5.50 -17.61 -1.03
C SER A 22 5.49 -16.33 -1.87
N ILE A 23 5.54 -16.41 -3.21
CA ILE A 23 5.65 -15.22 -4.08
C ILE A 23 4.31 -14.47 -4.23
N GLU A 24 3.16 -15.15 -4.11
CA GLU A 24 1.85 -14.50 -4.32
C GLU A 24 1.40 -13.59 -3.16
N LEU A 25 1.96 -13.77 -1.96
CA LEU A 25 1.56 -13.02 -0.75
C LEU A 25 2.51 -11.86 -0.41
N GLU A 26 3.69 -11.80 -1.02
CA GLU A 26 4.64 -10.72 -0.77
C GLU A 26 4.12 -9.39 -1.36
N ARG A 27 4.22 -8.32 -0.58
CA ARG A 27 3.88 -6.96 -1.02
C ARG A 27 5.06 -6.04 -0.83
N LYS A 28 5.43 -5.33 -1.89
CA LYS A 28 6.44 -4.26 -1.83
C LYS A 28 5.81 -3.01 -1.25
N LEU A 29 6.37 -2.51 -0.15
CA LEU A 29 5.90 -1.29 0.51
C LEU A 29 6.62 -0.05 -0.03
N THR A 30 5.87 1.00 -0.34
CA THR A 30 6.40 2.34 -0.57
C THR A 30 5.58 3.35 0.20
N ALA A 31 6.24 4.33 0.83
CA ALA A 31 5.58 5.37 1.62
C ALA A 31 5.95 6.76 1.10
N ARG A 32 4.97 7.66 1.07
CA ARG A 32 5.13 9.07 0.70
C ARG A 32 4.43 9.95 1.73
N LEU A 33 5.16 10.94 2.24
CA LEU A 33 4.59 12.03 3.03
C LEU A 33 4.07 13.08 2.06
N ASN A 34 2.83 13.53 2.27
CA ASN A 34 2.13 14.57 1.51
C ASN A 34 2.24 14.35 -0.01
N PRO A 35 1.73 13.22 -0.54
CA PRO A 35 1.96 12.82 -1.93
C PRO A 35 1.41 13.86 -2.93
N HIS A 36 2.29 14.37 -3.79
CA HIS A 36 1.96 15.40 -4.80
C HIS A 36 1.41 16.70 -4.21
N CYS A 37 1.74 17.04 -2.96
CA CYS A 37 1.32 18.33 -2.40
C CYS A 37 2.08 19.50 -3.03
N PRO A 38 1.40 20.56 -3.47
CA PRO A 38 2.03 21.80 -3.93
C PRO A 38 2.91 22.42 -2.85
N GLU A 39 4.04 23.01 -3.26
CA GLU A 39 5.00 23.63 -2.34
C GLU A 39 4.41 24.80 -1.56
N ASP A 40 3.51 25.57 -2.18
CA ASP A 40 2.80 26.70 -1.56
C ASP A 40 1.75 26.27 -0.54
N VAL A 41 1.30 25.01 -0.58
CA VAL A 41 0.32 24.45 0.35
C VAL A 41 1.01 23.70 1.51
N CYS A 42 2.03 22.89 1.22
CA CYS A 42 2.69 22.01 2.20
C CYS A 42 4.10 22.49 2.63
N THR A 43 4.40 23.78 2.53
CA THR A 43 5.66 24.35 3.04
C THR A 43 5.70 24.32 4.57
N PRO A 44 6.89 24.37 5.21
CA PRO A 44 7.02 24.42 6.68
C PRO A 44 6.37 25.64 7.36
N ASN A 45 6.04 26.68 6.60
CA ASN A 45 5.29 27.86 7.05
C ASN A 45 3.80 27.80 6.64
N GLY A 46 3.43 26.82 5.81
CA GLY A 46 2.08 26.47 5.43
C GLY A 46 1.49 25.46 6.42
N THR A 47 0.17 25.32 6.40
CA THR A 47 -0.67 24.51 7.29
C THR A 47 -0.04 23.18 7.76
N ASP A 48 -0.22 22.83 9.04
CA ASP A 48 0.18 21.54 9.65
C ASP A 48 -0.55 20.35 8.98
N VAL A 49 -0.12 19.98 7.78
CA VAL A 49 -0.71 18.91 6.97
C VAL A 49 0.20 17.70 7.02
N THR A 50 -0.37 16.58 7.43
CA THR A 50 0.36 15.31 7.50
C THR A 50 -0.53 14.20 6.96
N VAL A 51 -0.33 13.88 5.69
CA VAL A 51 -0.95 12.73 5.02
C VAL A 51 0.16 11.76 4.60
N ILE A 52 0.08 10.51 5.04
CA ILE A 52 1.02 9.46 4.67
C ILE A 52 0.29 8.47 3.77
N HIS A 53 0.75 8.36 2.53
CA HIS A 53 0.27 7.34 1.60
C HIS A 53 1.27 6.19 1.52
N ILE A 54 0.84 5.02 1.97
CA ILE A 54 1.58 3.76 1.84
C ILE A 54 0.91 2.93 0.75
N ARG A 55 1.69 2.51 -0.24
CA ARG A 55 1.29 1.48 -1.21
C ARG A 55 1.92 0.15 -0.82
N ALA A 56 1.12 -0.90 -0.80
CA ALA A 56 1.56 -2.27 -0.69
C ALA A 56 1.24 -2.98 -2.01
N ASP A 57 2.19 -2.98 -2.93
CA ASP A 57 2.03 -3.50 -4.29
C ASP A 57 2.35 -4.99 -4.35
N SER A 58 1.44 -5.79 -4.92
CA SER A 58 1.63 -7.22 -5.22
C SER A 58 1.81 -7.47 -6.72
N ALA A 59 1.87 -8.73 -7.13
CA ALA A 59 1.82 -9.11 -8.53
C ALA A 59 0.49 -8.74 -9.20
N LYS A 60 -0.63 -8.70 -8.46
CA LYS A 60 -2.00 -8.60 -8.98
C LYS A 60 -2.71 -7.28 -8.64
N ASP A 61 -2.42 -6.71 -7.48
CA ASP A 61 -3.18 -5.61 -6.89
C ASP A 61 -2.29 -4.65 -6.08
N THR A 62 -2.90 -3.57 -5.62
CA THR A 62 -2.30 -2.64 -4.67
C THR A 62 -3.25 -2.40 -3.50
N ILE A 63 -2.74 -2.54 -2.28
CA ILE A 63 -3.41 -2.00 -1.08
C ILE A 63 -2.85 -0.62 -0.79
N HIS A 64 -3.72 0.39 -0.72
CA HIS A 64 -3.38 1.75 -0.35
C HIS A 64 -3.79 1.95 1.12
N TYR A 65 -2.84 2.36 1.97
CA TYR A 65 -3.12 2.91 3.29
C TYR A 65 -2.91 4.41 3.23
N VAL A 66 -3.95 5.18 3.48
CA VAL A 66 -3.88 6.64 3.58
C VAL A 66 -4.13 6.99 5.04
N TRP A 67 -3.08 7.46 5.68
CA TRP A 67 -3.14 7.98 7.04
C TRP A 67 -3.21 9.49 6.96
N ASP A 68 -4.24 10.08 7.56
CA ASP A 68 -4.38 11.53 7.68
C ASP A 68 -4.31 11.93 9.15
N PHE A 69 -3.38 12.82 9.46
CA PHE A 69 -3.16 13.42 10.79
C PHE A 69 -3.38 14.93 10.78
N THR A 70 -3.91 15.49 9.70
CA THR A 70 -4.24 16.93 9.58
C THR A 70 -5.37 17.33 10.55
N GLY A 71 -6.24 16.38 10.89
CA GLY A 71 -7.26 16.52 11.92
C GLY A 71 -7.27 15.33 12.87
N LYS A 72 -8.45 14.74 13.08
CA LYS A 72 -8.56 13.49 13.82
C LYS A 72 -7.87 12.38 13.03
N PRO A 73 -6.96 11.60 13.63
CA PRO A 73 -6.24 10.56 12.90
C PRO A 73 -7.21 9.63 12.18
N THR A 74 -7.11 9.58 10.86
CA THR A 74 -8.02 8.82 10.00
C THR A 74 -7.20 7.85 9.17
N ILE A 75 -7.70 6.63 9.04
CA ILE A 75 -7.09 5.60 8.20
C ILE A 75 -8.12 5.23 7.13
N LEU A 76 -7.75 5.42 5.88
CA LEU A 76 -8.44 4.85 4.72
C LEU A 76 -7.59 3.71 4.16
N VAL A 77 -8.22 2.56 3.95
CA VAL A 77 -7.63 1.40 3.27
C VAL A 77 -8.42 1.14 2.00
N ALA A 78 -7.74 1.00 0.86
CA ALA A 78 -8.37 0.69 -0.41
C ALA A 78 -7.60 -0.40 -1.16
N LEU A 79 -8.31 -1.37 -1.74
CA LEU A 79 -7.76 -2.38 -2.65
C LEU A 79 -8.10 -1.99 -4.10
N THR A 80 -7.10 -1.89 -4.95
CA THR A 80 -7.24 -1.44 -6.35
C THR A 80 -6.42 -2.33 -7.30
N ASP A 81 -6.65 -2.17 -8.61
CA ASP A 81 -5.67 -2.66 -9.58
C ASP A 81 -4.37 -1.83 -9.54
N LYS A 82 -3.27 -2.42 -10.01
CA LYS A 82 -1.92 -1.85 -9.88
C LYS A 82 -1.75 -0.46 -10.49
N SER A 83 -2.52 -0.14 -11.52
CA SER A 83 -2.42 1.13 -12.23
C SER A 83 -3.26 2.24 -11.62
N ALA A 84 -4.04 1.95 -10.57
CA ALA A 84 -4.72 2.98 -9.80
C ALA A 84 -3.71 3.84 -9.01
N THR A 85 -4.01 5.13 -8.96
CA THR A 85 -3.23 6.15 -8.28
C THR A 85 -4.13 6.89 -7.29
N LEU A 86 -3.55 7.35 -6.19
CA LEU A 86 -4.21 8.26 -5.25
C LEU A 86 -4.08 9.69 -5.77
N ASP A 87 -5.20 10.39 -5.88
CA ASP A 87 -5.30 11.81 -6.25
C ASP A 87 -5.89 12.59 -5.07
N ILE A 88 -5.18 13.63 -4.63
CA ILE A 88 -5.60 14.52 -3.55
C ILE A 88 -5.68 15.93 -4.13
N GLN A 89 -6.89 16.48 -4.15
CA GLN A 89 -7.12 17.89 -4.44
C GLN A 89 -6.85 18.69 -3.17
N TRP A 90 -5.60 19.11 -2.98
CA TRP A 90 -5.12 19.66 -1.71
C TRP A 90 -5.93 20.85 -1.18
N ASP A 91 -6.26 21.84 -2.01
CA ASP A 91 -7.07 22.98 -1.57
C ASP A 91 -8.47 22.56 -1.09
N ASP A 92 -9.09 21.61 -1.80
CA ASP A 92 -10.41 21.10 -1.46
C ASP A 92 -10.37 20.19 -0.23
N PHE A 93 -9.29 19.41 -0.08
CA PHE A 93 -9.02 18.56 1.08
C PHE A 93 -8.88 19.39 2.35
N LEU A 94 -8.08 20.45 2.32
CA LEU A 94 -7.92 21.38 3.44
C LEU A 94 -9.19 22.19 3.72
N GLY A 95 -9.98 22.46 2.68
CA GLY A 95 -11.31 23.05 2.81
C GLY A 95 -12.39 22.10 3.35
N GLY A 96 -12.06 20.83 3.61
CA GLY A 96 -13.01 19.82 4.07
C GLY A 96 -14.11 19.47 3.06
N LYS A 97 -13.85 19.68 1.77
CA LYS A 97 -14.82 19.41 0.70
C LYS A 97 -14.87 17.90 0.39
N PRO A 98 -16.07 17.37 0.09
CA PRO A 98 -16.22 15.98 -0.33
C PRO A 98 -15.50 15.73 -1.67
N GLU A 99 -15.19 14.45 -1.97
CA GLU A 99 -14.52 14.02 -3.21
C GLU A 99 -13.12 14.60 -3.46
N SER A 100 -12.53 15.27 -2.46
CA SER A 100 -11.18 15.82 -2.52
C SER A 100 -10.06 14.77 -2.45
N VAL A 101 -10.40 13.53 -2.07
CA VAL A 101 -9.50 12.37 -2.07
C VAL A 101 -10.14 11.26 -2.88
N ARG A 102 -9.47 10.81 -3.95
CA ARG A 102 -10.01 9.80 -4.85
C ARG A 102 -8.93 8.89 -5.42
N PHE A 103 -9.35 7.75 -5.93
CA PHE A 103 -8.50 6.88 -6.74
C PHE A 103 -8.84 7.10 -8.22
N SER A 104 -7.83 7.08 -9.09
CA SER A 104 -8.02 7.21 -10.54
C SER A 104 -8.85 6.09 -11.16
N LYS A 105 -9.06 5.00 -10.41
CA LYS A 105 -9.92 3.88 -10.75
C LYS A 105 -10.71 3.45 -9.54
N GLN A 106 -11.89 2.87 -9.77
CA GLN A 106 -12.77 2.43 -8.69
C GLN A 106 -12.10 1.32 -7.87
N PRO A 107 -11.96 1.49 -6.55
CA PRO A 107 -11.46 0.43 -5.69
C PRO A 107 -12.41 -0.76 -5.66
N VAL A 108 -11.86 -1.97 -5.54
CA VAL A 108 -12.61 -3.21 -5.31
C VAL A 108 -13.22 -3.20 -3.91
N TYR A 109 -12.49 -2.67 -2.94
CA TYR A 109 -12.95 -2.51 -1.56
C TYR A 109 -12.32 -1.28 -0.93
N THR A 110 -13.08 -0.63 -0.05
CA THR A 110 -12.60 0.46 0.81
C THR A 110 -13.09 0.27 2.24
N PHE A 111 -12.23 0.59 3.20
CA PHE A 111 -12.57 0.71 4.61
C PHE A 111 -11.97 2.01 5.15
N MET A 112 -12.72 2.70 6.01
CA MET A 112 -12.22 3.90 6.68
C MET A 112 -12.55 3.85 8.16
N THR A 113 -11.63 4.34 8.99
CA THR A 113 -11.86 4.55 10.42
C THR A 113 -11.26 5.87 10.88
N VAL A 114 -11.94 6.51 11.84
CA VAL A 114 -11.49 7.75 12.49
C VAL A 114 -11.18 7.43 13.94
N ILE A 115 -9.95 7.71 14.36
CA ILE A 115 -9.47 7.52 15.72
C ILE A 115 -9.77 8.79 16.51
N ASN A 116 -10.84 8.75 17.29
CA ASN A 116 -11.27 9.89 18.12
C ASN A 116 -10.53 9.97 19.47
N ARG A 117 -10.19 8.81 20.06
CA ARG A 117 -9.48 8.71 21.33
C ARG A 117 -8.69 7.41 21.38
N VAL A 118 -7.48 7.47 21.90
CA VAL A 118 -6.73 6.30 22.37
C VAL A 118 -6.93 6.26 23.87
N ARG A 119 -7.36 5.12 24.40
CA ARG A 119 -7.54 4.93 25.84
C ARG A 119 -6.23 4.54 26.49
#